data_AF-J9AKM6-F1
#
_entry.id   AF-J9AKM6-F1
#
_cell.length_a   1.000
_cell.length_b   1.000
_cell.length_c   1.000
_cell.angle_alpha   90.00
_cell.angle_beta   90.00
_cell.angle_gamma   90.00
#
_symmetry.space_group_name_H-M   'P 1'
#
loop_
_entity.id
_entity.type
_entity.pdbx_description
1 polymer ?
#
loop_
_entity_poly.entity_id
_entity_poly.type
_entity_poly.pdbx_seq_one_letter_code
_entity_poly.pdbx_strand_id
1 'polypeptide(L)'
;MSAAVRLSSIKSVELELKSVVLFSEIETMGIAFDTNKALTLNSKLKQKLTEIEAKAYGISGIPFNFGSAAEISQVLFVRLQIPPPNASTGRHYSTNKIVLQQLAPKYPIISLILEWRRINTALTTSLPTLLKLCCSDGRIRANFIIHCCTGRVLTVHPNVQNVQKDAIIDGFSIRSLFIVPKGL
;
A
#
# COMPACT_ATOMS: atom_id res chain seq x y z
N MET A 1 -2.08 26.54 18.88
CA MET A 1 -3.50 26.30 18.55
C MET A 1 -3.65 26.24 17.04
N SER A 2 -3.82 25.03 16.51
CA SER A 2 -3.98 24.74 15.08
C SER A 2 -5.36 25.19 14.64
N ALA A 3 -5.47 26.28 13.87
CA ALA A 3 -6.78 26.73 13.40
C ALA A 3 -7.16 25.93 12.15
N ALA A 4 -8.00 24.91 12.39
CA ALA A 4 -8.79 24.18 11.41
C ALA A 4 -9.64 25.10 10.53
N VAL A 5 -10.29 24.53 9.51
CA VAL A 5 -11.36 25.14 8.69
C VAL A 5 -12.11 26.18 9.52
N ARG A 6 -11.75 27.46 9.33
CA ARG A 6 -12.47 28.56 9.98
C ARG A 6 -13.62 28.86 9.06
N LEU A 7 -14.83 28.75 9.59
CA LEU A 7 -16.04 29.37 9.04
C LEU A 7 -15.91 30.91 9.18
N SER A 8 -14.86 31.46 8.57
CA SER A 8 -14.41 32.84 8.68
C SER A 8 -15.25 33.83 7.87
N SER A 9 -16.11 33.32 6.98
CA SER A 9 -17.00 34.13 6.16
C SER A 9 -18.23 33.33 5.75
N ILE A 10 -19.30 34.04 5.37
CA ILE A 10 -20.49 33.42 4.76
C ILE A 10 -20.12 32.58 3.53
N LYS A 11 -19.16 33.04 2.72
CA LYS A 11 -18.67 32.30 1.55
C LYS A 11 -18.03 30.97 1.92
N SER A 12 -17.25 30.92 3.01
CA SER A 12 -16.64 29.66 3.45
C SER A 12 -17.66 28.71 4.05
N VAL A 13 -18.67 29.21 4.77
CA VAL A 13 -19.80 28.39 5.23
C VAL A 13 -20.56 27.78 4.05
N GLU A 14 -20.87 28.57 3.04
CA GLU A 14 -21.58 28.09 1.85
C GLU A 14 -20.79 27.02 1.09
N LEU A 15 -19.47 27.19 0.97
CA LEU A 15 -18.59 26.21 0.34
C LEU A 15 -18.56 24.88 1.11
N GLU A 16 -18.44 24.92 2.44
CA GLU A 16 -18.43 23.70 3.27
C GLU A 16 -19.77 22.96 3.18
N LEU A 17 -20.90 23.68 3.22
CA LEU A 17 -22.23 23.08 3.06
C LEU A 17 -22.42 22.43 1.68
N LYS A 18 -21.99 23.10 0.60
CA LYS A 18 -21.99 22.51 -0.75
C LYS A 18 -21.09 21.28 -0.84
N SER A 19 -19.94 21.32 -0.17
CA SER A 19 -19.00 20.20 -0.13
C SER A 19 -19.62 18.98 0.57
N VAL A 20 -20.33 19.17 1.69
CA VAL A 20 -21.03 18.08 2.39
C VAL A 20 -21.99 17.35 1.45
N VAL A 21 -22.82 18.10 0.71
CA VAL A 21 -23.79 17.52 -0.24
C VAL A 21 -23.05 16.72 -1.32
N LEU A 22 -22.04 17.33 -1.94
CA LEU A 22 -21.24 16.68 -2.98
C LEU A 22 -20.58 15.39 -2.50
N PHE A 23 -19.97 15.39 -1.31
CA PHE A 23 -19.31 14.19 -0.79
C PHE A 23 -20.32 13.11 -0.41
N SER A 24 -21.51 13.47 0.07
CA SER A 24 -22.59 12.49 0.32
C SER A 24 -23.05 11.81 -0.98
N GLU A 25 -23.13 12.54 -2.09
CA GLU A 25 -23.42 11.96 -3.41
C GLU A 25 -22.30 11.00 -3.86
N ILE A 26 -21.03 11.36 -3.66
CA ILE A 26 -19.89 10.49 -4.00
C ILE A 26 -19.89 9.23 -3.13
N GLU A 27 -20.17 9.34 -1.84
CA GLU A 27 -20.25 8.22 -0.89
C GLU A 27 -21.34 7.22 -1.26
N THR A 28 -22.54 7.73 -1.57
CA THR A 28 -23.69 6.90 -1.93
C THR A 28 -23.50 6.22 -3.28
N MET A 29 -22.97 6.95 -4.26
CA MET A 29 -22.65 6.44 -5.60
C MET A 29 -21.54 5.38 -5.55
N GLY A 30 -20.45 5.64 -4.82
CA GLY A 30 -19.29 4.76 -4.75
C GLY A 30 -18.52 4.62 -6.06
N ILE A 31 -17.34 4.01 -5.95
CA ILE A 31 -16.38 3.84 -7.05
C ILE A 31 -16.45 2.40 -7.55
N ALA A 32 -16.64 2.19 -8.85
CA ALA A 32 -16.71 0.85 -9.42
C ALA A 32 -15.38 0.10 -9.28
N PHE A 33 -15.47 -1.17 -8.88
CA PHE A 33 -14.33 -2.00 -8.54
C PHE A 33 -14.47 -3.40 -9.16
N ASP A 34 -13.42 -3.85 -9.86
CA ASP A 34 -13.39 -5.13 -10.55
C ASP A 34 -12.93 -6.26 -9.60
N THR A 35 -13.88 -6.91 -8.96
CA THR A 35 -13.63 -8.02 -8.01
C THR A 35 -12.98 -9.22 -8.68
N ASN A 36 -13.34 -9.52 -9.94
CA ASN A 36 -12.78 -10.66 -10.68
C ASN A 36 -11.29 -10.43 -11.00
N LYS A 37 -10.92 -9.24 -11.47
CA LYS A 37 -9.50 -8.86 -11.64
C LYS A 37 -8.77 -8.85 -10.30
N ALA A 38 -9.40 -8.42 -9.23
CA ALA A 38 -8.80 -8.42 -7.90
C ALA A 38 -8.47 -9.84 -7.40
N LEU A 39 -9.38 -10.80 -7.59
CA LEU A 39 -9.15 -12.21 -7.25
C LEU A 39 -8.04 -12.83 -8.12
N THR A 40 -8.03 -12.51 -9.42
CA THR A 40 -6.97 -12.96 -10.33
C THR A 40 -5.61 -12.42 -9.91
N LEU A 41 -5.54 -11.12 -9.58
CA LEU A 41 -4.33 -10.48 -9.08
C LEU A 41 -3.87 -11.14 -7.77
N ASN A 42 -4.79 -11.40 -6.83
CA ASN A 42 -4.50 -12.07 -5.56
C ASN A 42 -3.78 -13.41 -5.76
N SER A 43 -4.27 -14.26 -6.68
CA SER A 43 -3.63 -15.54 -7.01
C SER A 43 -2.24 -15.36 -7.64
N LYS A 44 -2.09 -14.43 -8.58
CA LYS A 44 -0.79 -14.11 -9.20
C LYS A 44 0.23 -13.61 -8.18
N LEU A 45 -0.18 -12.77 -7.24
CA LEU A 45 0.70 -12.25 -6.19
C LEU A 45 1.18 -13.36 -5.26
N LYS A 46 0.31 -14.30 -4.88
CA LYS A 46 0.71 -15.47 -4.07
C LYS A 46 1.77 -16.29 -4.77
N GLN A 47 1.56 -16.63 -6.03
CA GLN A 47 2.54 -17.37 -6.83
C GLN A 47 3.88 -16.63 -6.90
N LYS A 48 3.84 -15.31 -7.15
CA LYS A 48 5.04 -14.49 -7.24
C LYS A 48 5.84 -14.42 -5.93
N LEU A 49 5.17 -14.37 -4.78
CA LEU A 49 5.84 -14.43 -3.48
C LEU A 49 6.61 -15.74 -3.32
N THR A 50 5.99 -16.87 -3.64
CA THR A 50 6.65 -18.19 -3.57
C THR A 50 7.87 -18.27 -4.48
N GLU A 51 7.79 -17.71 -5.69
CA GLU A 51 8.94 -17.63 -6.61
C GLU A 51 10.09 -16.78 -6.04
N ILE A 52 9.76 -15.63 -5.44
CA ILE A 52 10.75 -14.73 -4.84
C ILE A 52 11.43 -15.37 -3.63
N GLU A 53 10.64 -16.02 -2.77
CA GLU A 53 11.13 -16.76 -1.59
C GLU A 53 12.10 -17.86 -2.02
N ALA A 54 11.72 -18.70 -2.99
CA ALA A 54 12.59 -19.76 -3.50
C ALA A 54 13.91 -19.22 -4.06
N LYS A 55 13.87 -18.13 -4.84
CA LYS A 55 15.09 -17.48 -5.37
C LYS A 55 15.99 -16.95 -4.27
N ALA A 56 15.41 -16.29 -3.28
CA ALA A 56 16.16 -15.73 -2.18
C ALA A 56 16.75 -16.82 -1.26
N TYR A 57 16.05 -17.92 -1.04
CA TYR A 57 16.58 -19.11 -0.34
C TYR A 57 17.76 -19.73 -1.08
N GLY A 58 17.72 -19.75 -2.42
CA GLY A 58 18.86 -20.16 -3.23
C GLY A 58 20.10 -19.26 -3.05
N ILE A 59 19.90 -17.96 -2.81
CA ILE A 59 21.00 -17.01 -2.59
C ILE A 59 21.51 -17.06 -1.14
N SER A 60 20.62 -17.14 -0.15
CA SER A 60 21.00 -17.19 1.28
C SER A 60 21.52 -18.56 1.70
N GLY A 61 21.20 -19.62 0.96
CA GLY A 61 21.49 -21.01 1.29
C GLY A 61 20.68 -21.57 2.46
N ILE A 62 19.77 -20.78 3.04
CA ILE A 62 18.90 -21.17 4.15
C ILE A 62 17.51 -20.53 4.00
N PRO A 63 16.44 -21.21 4.45
CA PRO A 63 15.14 -20.58 4.59
C PRO A 63 15.15 -19.56 5.73
N PHE A 64 14.37 -18.50 5.58
CA PHE A 64 14.14 -17.47 6.59
C PHE A 64 12.77 -16.81 6.39
N ASN A 65 12.27 -16.15 7.43
CA ASN A 65 10.99 -15.47 7.43
C ASN A 65 11.11 -14.03 6.91
N PHE A 66 10.53 -13.76 5.74
CA PHE A 66 10.49 -12.42 5.15
C PHE A 66 9.61 -11.42 5.92
N GLY A 67 8.68 -11.90 6.74
CA GLY A 67 7.90 -11.05 7.65
C GLY A 67 8.71 -10.58 8.86
N SER A 68 9.83 -11.25 9.18
CA SER A 68 10.67 -10.93 10.34
C SER A 68 11.83 -10.02 9.94
N ALA A 69 11.75 -8.76 10.34
CA ALA A 69 12.84 -7.80 10.11
C ALA A 69 14.16 -8.24 10.77
N ALA A 70 14.09 -8.98 11.87
CA ALA A 70 15.24 -9.50 12.59
C ALA A 70 15.93 -10.64 11.82
N GLU A 71 15.16 -11.59 11.28
CA GLU A 71 15.73 -12.67 10.46
C GLU A 71 16.34 -12.15 9.16
N ILE A 72 15.67 -11.21 8.48
CA ILE A 72 16.24 -10.53 7.31
C ILE A 72 17.58 -9.87 7.67
N SER A 73 17.63 -9.18 8.82
CA SER A 73 18.84 -8.52 9.30
C SER A 73 19.98 -9.52 9.52
N GLN A 74 19.68 -10.65 10.18
CA GLN A 74 20.64 -11.73 10.42
C GLN A 74 21.17 -12.33 9.12
N VAL A 75 20.29 -12.61 8.15
CA VAL A 75 20.69 -13.19 6.86
C VAL A 75 21.57 -12.20 6.08
N LEU A 76 21.17 -10.94 5.97
CA LEU A 76 21.90 -9.96 5.16
C LEU A 76 23.25 -9.58 5.76
N PHE A 77 23.29 -9.24 7.04
CA PHE A 77 24.46 -8.59 7.64
C PHE A 77 25.39 -9.57 8.37
N VAL A 78 24.85 -10.66 8.94
CA VAL A 78 25.68 -11.64 9.65
C VAL A 78 26.05 -12.82 8.76
N ARG A 79 25.09 -13.38 8.02
CA ARG A 79 25.36 -14.57 7.19
C ARG A 79 26.03 -14.20 5.88
N LEU A 80 25.45 -13.26 5.14
CA LEU A 80 25.97 -12.80 3.84
C LEU A 80 27.06 -11.72 3.98
N GLN A 81 27.33 -11.24 5.20
CA GLN A 81 28.39 -10.27 5.52
C GLN A 81 28.30 -8.99 4.66
N ILE A 82 27.08 -8.57 4.31
CA ILE A 82 26.86 -7.33 3.58
C ILE A 82 27.20 -6.16 4.52
N PRO A 83 28.01 -5.18 4.10
CA PRO A 83 28.33 -4.04 4.96
C PRO A 83 27.09 -3.13 5.11
N PRO A 84 26.65 -2.83 6.35
CA PRO A 84 25.54 -1.90 6.58
C PRO A 84 25.98 -0.47 6.19
N PRO A 85 25.10 0.33 5.56
CA PRO A 85 25.47 1.65 5.04
C PRO A 85 25.69 2.69 6.15
N ASN A 86 25.13 2.47 7.35
CA ASN A 86 25.33 3.31 8.52
C ASN A 86 25.83 2.45 9.69
N ALA A 87 26.73 3.00 10.51
CA ALA A 87 27.10 2.43 11.81
C ALA A 87 25.84 2.39 12.68
N SER A 88 25.23 1.21 12.83
CA SER A 88 24.10 1.04 13.74
C SER A 88 24.60 1.24 15.17
N THR A 89 24.01 2.17 15.91
CA THR A 89 24.29 2.42 17.33
C THR A 89 23.66 1.38 18.26
N GLY A 90 23.26 0.20 17.76
CA GLY A 90 22.67 -0.86 18.58
C GLY A 90 22.84 -2.28 18.01
N ARG A 91 22.48 -3.29 18.83
CA ARG A 91 22.57 -4.75 18.55
C ARG A 91 21.83 -5.24 17.28
N HIS A 92 21.10 -4.39 16.58
CA HIS A 92 20.31 -4.76 15.40
C HIS A 92 20.62 -3.84 14.22
N TYR A 93 20.85 -4.41 13.04
CA TYR A 93 21.01 -3.66 11.80
C TYR A 93 19.63 -3.32 11.21
N SER A 94 19.45 -2.06 10.81
CA SER A 94 18.19 -1.61 10.21
C SER A 94 17.96 -2.25 8.84
N THR A 95 16.78 -2.81 8.63
CA THR A 95 16.31 -3.30 7.32
C THR A 95 15.26 -2.36 6.73
N ASN A 96 15.29 -1.07 7.06
CA ASN A 96 14.34 -0.08 6.55
C ASN A 96 14.44 0.07 5.02
N LYS A 97 13.33 0.48 4.39
CA LYS A 97 13.24 0.62 2.92
C LYS A 97 14.38 1.47 2.34
N ILE A 98 14.69 2.61 2.95
CA ILE A 98 15.75 3.53 2.48
C ILE A 98 17.12 2.84 2.50
N VAL A 99 17.44 2.16 3.60
CA VAL A 99 18.70 1.42 3.78
C VAL A 99 18.84 0.31 2.74
N LEU A 100 17.79 -0.50 2.56
CA LEU A 100 17.78 -1.57 1.58
C LEU A 100 17.87 -1.04 0.15
N GLN A 101 17.22 0.09 -0.17
CA GLN A 101 17.28 0.69 -1.50
C GLN A 101 18.70 1.15 -1.89
N GLN A 102 19.50 1.62 -0.94
CA GLN A 102 20.90 1.98 -1.20
C GLN A 102 21.77 0.77 -1.53
N LEU A 103 21.45 -0.39 -0.95
CA LEU A 103 22.20 -1.64 -1.13
C LEU A 103 21.69 -2.50 -2.30
N ALA A 104 20.44 -2.32 -2.71
CA ALA A 104 19.78 -3.09 -3.76
C ALA A 104 20.55 -3.15 -5.10
N PRO A 105 21.23 -2.09 -5.58
CA PRO A 105 22.01 -2.16 -6.81
C PRO A 105 23.20 -3.13 -6.74
N LYS A 106 23.71 -3.41 -5.55
CA LYS A 106 24.91 -4.24 -5.34
C LYS A 106 24.56 -5.69 -5.00
N TYR A 107 23.40 -5.93 -4.38
CA TYR A 107 23.04 -7.23 -3.84
C TYR A 107 21.64 -7.67 -4.32
N PRO A 108 21.52 -8.70 -5.17
CA PRO A 108 20.24 -9.08 -5.78
C PRO A 108 19.20 -9.55 -4.75
N ILE A 109 19.64 -10.19 -3.64
CA ILE A 109 18.75 -10.63 -2.56
C ILE A 109 17.99 -9.45 -1.91
N ILE A 110 18.59 -8.25 -1.89
CA ILE A 110 17.95 -7.08 -1.29
C ILE A 110 16.83 -6.56 -2.20
N SER A 111 17.02 -6.60 -3.51
CA SER A 111 15.98 -6.29 -4.49
C SER A 111 14.79 -7.25 -4.36
N LEU A 112 15.07 -8.56 -4.18
CA LEU A 112 14.04 -9.57 -3.92
C LEU A 112 13.26 -9.29 -2.62
N ILE A 113 13.94 -8.91 -1.53
CA ILE A 113 13.27 -8.57 -0.26
C ILE A 113 12.38 -7.33 -0.41
N LEU A 114 12.86 -6.30 -1.12
CA LEU A 114 12.07 -5.09 -1.37
C LEU A 114 10.83 -5.39 -2.21
N GLU A 115 10.97 -6.23 -3.24
CA GLU A 115 9.87 -6.68 -4.08
C GLU A 115 8.87 -7.51 -3.27
N TRP A 116 9.35 -8.47 -2.47
CA TRP A 116 8.53 -9.30 -1.58
C TRP A 116 7.70 -8.44 -0.64
N ARG A 117 8.31 -7.45 0.05
CA ARG A 117 7.59 -6.57 1.00
C ARG A 117 6.49 -5.77 0.31
N ARG A 118 6.75 -5.28 -0.90
CA ARG A 118 5.77 -4.56 -1.70
C ARG A 118 4.57 -5.46 -2.02
N ILE A 119 4.83 -6.66 -2.55
CA ILE A 119 3.78 -7.63 -2.90
C ILE A 119 3.02 -8.09 -1.66
N ASN A 120 3.72 -8.43 -0.58
CA ASN A 120 3.10 -8.90 0.66
C ASN A 120 2.16 -7.85 1.27
N THR A 121 2.52 -6.57 1.22
CA THR A 121 1.65 -5.47 1.70
C THR A 121 0.37 -5.36 0.85
N ALA A 122 0.51 -5.50 -0.48
CA ALA A 122 -0.65 -5.53 -1.37
C ALA A 122 -1.58 -6.71 -1.07
N LEU A 123 -0.99 -7.89 -0.85
CA LEU A 123 -1.70 -9.16 -0.64
C LEU A 123 -2.38 -9.26 0.72
N THR A 124 -1.75 -8.77 1.79
CA THR A 124 -2.25 -8.94 3.17
C THR A 124 -3.09 -7.77 3.67
N THR A 125 -2.77 -6.55 3.22
CA THR A 125 -3.44 -5.34 3.70
C THR A 125 -4.44 -4.81 2.69
N SER A 126 -3.97 -4.42 1.51
CA SER A 126 -4.76 -3.60 0.58
C SER A 126 -5.86 -4.39 -0.13
N LEU A 127 -5.52 -5.49 -0.81
CA LEU A 127 -6.48 -6.29 -1.58
C LEU A 127 -7.59 -6.91 -0.72
N PRO A 128 -7.30 -7.58 0.42
CA PRO A 128 -8.34 -8.18 1.24
C PRO A 128 -9.31 -7.14 1.80
N THR A 129 -8.79 -5.97 2.18
CA THR A 129 -9.60 -4.86 2.68
C THR A 129 -10.57 -4.36 1.61
N LEU A 130 -10.09 -4.13 0.37
CA LEU A 130 -10.95 -3.66 -0.72
C LEU A 130 -11.97 -4.72 -1.16
N LEU A 131 -11.57 -5.99 -1.23
CA LEU A 131 -12.48 -7.11 -1.53
C LEU A 131 -13.60 -7.22 -0.49
N LYS A 132 -13.28 -7.08 0.80
CA LYS A 132 -14.25 -7.14 1.89
C LYS A 132 -15.22 -5.96 1.89
N LEU A 133 -14.75 -4.78 1.51
CA LEU A 133 -15.54 -3.54 1.53
C LEU A 133 -16.27 -3.27 0.21
N CYS A 134 -16.04 -4.09 -0.82
CA CYS A 134 -16.80 -4.03 -2.05
C CYS A 134 -18.25 -4.45 -1.77
N CYS A 135 -19.20 -3.58 -2.13
CA CYS A 135 -20.62 -3.86 -1.97
C CYS A 135 -21.14 -4.80 -3.06
N SER A 136 -22.36 -5.31 -2.88
CA SER A 136 -23.00 -6.26 -3.81
C SER A 136 -23.19 -5.71 -5.23
N ASP A 137 -23.23 -4.39 -5.39
CA ASP A 137 -23.31 -3.70 -6.67
C ASP A 137 -21.95 -3.48 -7.35
N GLY A 138 -20.87 -4.05 -6.79
CA GLY A 138 -19.52 -3.96 -7.36
C GLY A 138 -18.87 -2.60 -7.15
N ARG A 139 -19.29 -1.86 -6.12
CA ARG A 139 -18.78 -0.51 -5.81
C ARG A 139 -18.18 -0.45 -4.42
N ILE A 140 -17.12 0.34 -4.28
CA ILE A 140 -16.51 0.68 -3.00
C ILE A 140 -16.98 2.06 -2.58
N ARG A 141 -17.59 2.13 -1.39
CA ARG A 141 -18.06 3.37 -0.77
C ARG A 141 -17.08 3.72 0.35
N ALA A 142 -16.32 4.79 0.15
CA ALA A 142 -15.37 5.31 1.13
C ALA A 142 -15.98 6.55 1.79
N ASN A 143 -15.79 6.71 3.09
CA ASN A 143 -16.29 7.87 3.82
C ASN A 143 -15.30 9.03 3.72
N PHE A 144 -15.81 10.25 3.58
CA PHE A 144 -15.04 11.48 3.43
C PHE A 144 -15.05 12.30 4.72
N ILE A 145 -13.87 12.59 5.24
CA ILE A 145 -13.63 13.52 6.33
C ILE A 145 -13.20 14.85 5.72
N ILE A 146 -14.10 15.82 5.74
CA ILE A 146 -13.93 17.10 5.04
C ILE A 146 -13.35 18.21 5.93
N HIS A 147 -13.47 18.08 7.26
CA HIS A 147 -13.06 19.13 8.21
C HIS A 147 -11.68 18.88 8.84
N CYS A 148 -10.67 18.56 8.03
CA CYS A 148 -9.32 18.38 8.57
C CYS A 148 -8.69 19.72 8.94
N CYS A 149 -7.78 19.72 9.93
CA CYS A 149 -7.11 20.95 10.39
C CYS A 149 -6.35 21.72 9.29
N THR A 150 -6.00 21.04 8.19
CA THR A 150 -5.28 21.64 7.05
C THR A 150 -6.20 22.07 5.90
N GLY A 151 -7.51 21.87 6.01
CA GLY A 151 -8.47 22.04 4.90
C GLY A 151 -8.44 20.93 3.85
N ARG A 152 -7.67 19.84 4.08
CA ARG A 152 -7.69 18.66 3.22
C ARG A 152 -8.91 17.80 3.47
N VAL A 153 -9.37 17.11 2.43
CA VAL A 153 -10.36 16.02 2.54
C VAL A 153 -9.62 14.71 2.67
N LEU A 154 -10.05 13.83 3.59
CA LEU A 154 -9.48 12.50 3.79
C LEU A 154 -10.52 11.43 3.53
N THR A 155 -10.11 10.28 2.99
CA THR A 155 -10.99 9.12 2.83
C THR A 155 -10.68 8.05 3.87
N VAL A 156 -11.70 7.47 4.48
CA VAL A 156 -11.61 6.39 5.47
C VAL A 156 -12.61 5.28 5.16
N HIS A 157 -12.30 4.05 5.58
CA HIS A 157 -13.18 2.87 5.47
C HIS A 157 -13.78 2.60 4.08
N PRO A 158 -12.97 2.32 3.03
CA PRO A 158 -11.51 2.26 3.01
C PRO A 158 -10.86 3.59 2.65
N ASN A 159 -9.56 3.73 2.95
CA ASN A 159 -8.78 4.86 2.48
C ASN A 159 -8.42 4.66 0.99
N VAL A 160 -9.25 5.21 0.11
CA VAL A 160 -9.06 5.15 -1.35
C VAL A 160 -7.99 6.12 -1.86
N GLN A 161 -7.59 7.11 -1.06
CA GLN A 161 -6.49 8.03 -1.39
C GLN A 161 -5.11 7.37 -1.33
N ASN A 162 -4.93 6.40 -0.43
CA ASN A 162 -3.66 5.71 -0.20
C ASN A 162 -3.55 4.37 -0.93
N VAL A 163 -4.38 4.12 -1.94
CA VAL A 163 -4.26 2.92 -2.78
C VAL A 163 -2.91 2.94 -3.51
N GLN A 164 -2.19 1.82 -3.43
CA GLN A 164 -0.87 1.68 -4.03
C GLN A 164 -0.92 1.97 -5.54
N LYS A 165 -0.18 3.01 -5.94
CA LYS A 165 -0.09 3.47 -7.34
C LYS A 165 0.89 2.63 -8.15
N ASP A 166 1.96 2.18 -7.52
CA ASP A 166 3.06 1.52 -8.21
C ASP A 166 2.60 0.13 -8.70
N ALA A 167 3.01 -0.24 -9.90
CA ALA A 167 2.72 -1.55 -10.46
C ALA A 167 3.33 -2.65 -9.58
N ILE A 168 2.55 -3.66 -9.21
CA ILE A 168 2.96 -4.73 -8.30
C ILE A 168 3.52 -5.92 -9.10
N ILE A 169 2.83 -6.32 -10.17
CA ILE A 169 3.23 -7.43 -11.05
C ILE A 169 2.76 -7.15 -12.48
N ASP A 170 3.58 -7.41 -13.50
CA ASP A 170 3.22 -7.33 -14.92
C ASP A 170 2.48 -6.02 -15.33
N GLY A 171 2.85 -4.88 -14.72
CA GLY A 171 2.19 -3.60 -14.96
C GLY A 171 0.85 -3.39 -14.24
N PHE A 172 0.31 -4.40 -13.55
CA PHE A 172 -0.91 -4.30 -12.75
C PHE A 172 -0.64 -3.62 -11.41
N SER A 173 -1.42 -2.59 -11.09
CA SER A 173 -1.48 -1.96 -9.77
C SER A 173 -2.84 -2.20 -9.13
N ILE A 174 -2.96 -2.04 -7.80
CA ILE A 174 -4.27 -2.09 -7.14
C ILE A 174 -5.19 -1.00 -7.68
N ARG A 175 -4.63 0.14 -8.09
CA ARG A 175 -5.39 1.24 -8.68
C ARG A 175 -6.09 0.83 -9.99
N SER A 176 -5.51 -0.08 -10.77
CA SER A 176 -6.13 -0.60 -12.01
C SER A 176 -7.41 -1.42 -11.80
N LEU A 177 -7.72 -1.76 -10.54
CA LEU A 177 -8.95 -2.46 -10.17
C LEU A 177 -10.15 -1.51 -10.07
N PHE A 178 -9.91 -0.21 -9.92
CA PHE A 178 -10.96 0.80 -9.99
C PHE A 178 -11.23 1.10 -11.46
N ILE A 179 -12.45 0.82 -11.92
CA ILE A 179 -12.82 0.82 -13.33
C ILE A 179 -13.93 1.84 -13.61
N VAL A 180 -14.09 2.18 -14.88
CA VAL A 180 -15.26 2.93 -15.35
C VAL A 180 -16.42 1.94 -15.54
N PRO A 181 -17.64 2.23 -15.06
CA PRO A 181 -18.82 1.42 -15.32
C PRO A 181 -19.07 1.29 -16.83
N LYS A 182 -19.65 0.15 -17.26
CA LYS A 182 -20.02 -0.03 -18.66
C LYS A 182 -21.09 1.00 -19.06
N GLY A 183 -20.84 1.76 -20.13
CA GLY A 183 -21.81 2.71 -20.69
C GLY A 183 -21.68 4.16 -20.20
N LEU A 184 -20.56 4.50 -19.54
CA LEU A 184 -20.09 5.88 -19.33
C LEU A 184 -19.04 6.25 -20.39
#